data_AF-A0AAN6EYG8-F1
#
_entry.id   AF-A0AAN6EYG8-F1
#
_cell.length_a   1.000
_cell.length_b   1.000
_cell.length_c   1.000
_cell.angle_alpha   90.00
_cell.angle_beta   90.00
_cell.angle_gamma   90.00
#
_symmetry.space_group_name_H-M   'P 1'
#
loop_
_entity.id
_entity.type
_entity.pdbx_description
1 polymer ?
#
loop_
_entity_poly.entity_id
_entity_poly.type
_entity_poly.pdbx_seq_one_letter_code
_entity_poly.pdbx_strand_id
1 'polypeptide(L)'
;MDSFDYLQIAKIIGVTGAAWLSGNITALSLMATPALGQSKTDDNTPSTTLAKQWSYIYNRGKVQNPPVAAITAGSFFYLAWSTRTTTPQSQLPLLYGSAAAATLGIVPFTLLLMASTNSKLIRHTAASSKELNPGAQQSKDEEILRLLGTWTTLNAVRGLFPLVGAVIGLVAILG
;
A
#
# COMPACT_ATOMS: atom_id res chain seq x y z
N MET A 1 29.99 -17.63 0.72
CA MET A 1 28.83 -17.21 -0.09
C MET A 1 29.40 -16.23 -1.08
N ASP A 2 29.33 -16.55 -2.36
CA ASP A 2 30.08 -15.80 -3.36
C ASP A 2 29.25 -14.63 -3.87
N SER A 3 29.87 -13.64 -4.53
CA SER A 3 29.17 -12.44 -5.03
C SER A 3 27.93 -12.76 -5.87
N PHE A 4 27.92 -13.92 -6.53
CA PHE A 4 26.79 -14.42 -7.32
C PHE A 4 25.55 -14.73 -6.45
N ASP A 5 25.76 -15.35 -5.28
CA ASP A 5 24.68 -15.74 -4.37
C ASP A 5 23.93 -14.51 -3.83
N TYR A 6 24.67 -13.43 -3.50
CA TYR A 6 24.08 -12.19 -3.01
C TYR A 6 23.22 -11.48 -4.06
N LEU A 7 23.64 -11.49 -5.32
CA LEU A 7 22.85 -10.93 -6.43
C LEU A 7 21.56 -11.72 -6.64
N GLN A 8 21.62 -13.05 -6.56
CA GLN A 8 20.44 -13.89 -6.72
C GLN A 8 19.44 -13.68 -5.58
N ILE A 9 19.91 -13.61 -4.34
CA ILE A 9 19.07 -13.30 -3.18
C ILE A 9 18.41 -11.93 -3.33
N ALA A 10 19.16 -10.90 -3.72
CA ALA A 10 18.62 -9.56 -3.91
C ALA A 10 17.54 -9.51 -5.02
N LYS A 11 17.73 -10.25 -6.12
CA LYS A 11 16.73 -10.40 -7.18
C LYS A 11 15.43 -11.00 -6.65
N ILE A 12 15.54 -12.10 -5.91
CA ILE A 12 14.40 -12.79 -5.29
C ILE A 12 13.68 -11.87 -4.32
N ILE A 13 14.39 -11.24 -3.38
CA ILE A 13 13.81 -10.34 -2.37
C ILE A 13 13.14 -9.12 -3.03
N GLY A 14 13.79 -8.51 -4.02
CA GLY A 14 13.27 -7.35 -4.73
C GLY A 14 11.94 -7.66 -5.42
N VAL A 15 11.89 -8.67 -6.28
CA VAL A 15 10.67 -8.99 -7.02
C VAL A 15 9.57 -9.54 -6.13
N THR A 16 9.88 -10.54 -5.29
CA THR A 16 8.84 -11.17 -4.45
C THR A 16 8.31 -10.21 -3.40
N GLY A 17 9.18 -9.38 -2.81
CA GLY A 17 8.78 -8.35 -1.85
C GLY A 17 7.90 -7.28 -2.49
N ALA A 18 8.21 -6.82 -3.71
CA ALA A 18 7.39 -5.86 -4.44
C ALA A 18 6.02 -6.45 -4.82
N ALA A 19 5.99 -7.67 -5.35
CA ALA A 19 4.75 -8.35 -5.70
C ALA A 19 3.86 -8.60 -4.47
N TRP A 20 4.45 -9.08 -3.37
CA TRP A 20 3.73 -9.29 -2.12
C TRP A 20 3.19 -7.97 -1.53
N LEU A 21 4.01 -6.91 -1.54
CA LEU A 21 3.59 -5.59 -1.04
C LEU A 21 2.42 -5.03 -1.84
N SER A 22 2.45 -5.17 -3.17
CA SER A 22 1.32 -4.84 -4.05
C SER A 22 0.07 -5.61 -3.69
N GLY A 23 0.17 -6.93 -3.60
CA GLY A 23 -0.96 -7.81 -3.26
C GLY A 23 -1.55 -7.46 -1.89
N ASN A 24 -0.70 -7.30 -0.87
CA ASN A 24 -1.10 -6.94 0.49
C ASN A 24 -1.85 -5.61 0.52
N ILE A 25 -1.36 -4.58 -0.19
CA ILE A 25 -2.02 -3.27 -0.26
C ILE A 25 -3.36 -3.39 -1.00
N THR A 26 -3.36 -4.00 -2.18
CA THR A 26 -4.54 -4.07 -3.05
C THR A 26 -5.66 -4.94 -2.46
N ALA A 27 -5.31 -6.00 -1.72
CA ALA A 27 -6.27 -6.86 -1.02
C ALA A 27 -7.14 -6.08 -0.03
N LEU A 28 -6.64 -4.99 0.57
CA LEU A 28 -7.46 -4.15 1.45
C LEU A 28 -8.61 -3.47 0.68
N SER A 29 -8.36 -3.11 -0.59
CA SER A 29 -9.36 -2.51 -1.47
C SER A 29 -10.29 -3.54 -2.10
N LEU A 30 -9.80 -4.75 -2.41
CA LEU A 30 -10.57 -5.79 -3.09
C LEU A 30 -11.35 -6.70 -2.15
N MET A 31 -10.91 -6.84 -0.90
CA MET A 31 -11.50 -7.79 0.05
C MET A 31 -11.93 -7.10 1.34
N ALA A 32 -11.01 -6.41 2.02
CA ALA A 32 -11.29 -5.92 3.36
C ALA A 32 -12.36 -4.81 3.37
N THR A 33 -12.23 -3.81 2.50
CA THR A 33 -13.21 -2.71 2.45
C THR A 33 -14.58 -3.12 1.91
N PRO A 34 -14.72 -3.98 0.88
CA PRO A 34 -16.00 -4.59 0.53
C PRO A 34 -16.65 -5.36 1.69
N ALA A 35 -15.89 -6.14 2.45
CA ALA A 35 -16.42 -6.85 3.62
C ALA A 35 -16.94 -5.90 4.71
N LEU A 36 -16.28 -4.75 4.93
CA LEU A 36 -16.79 -3.70 5.81
C LEU A 36 -18.10 -3.08 5.28
N GLY A 37 -18.20 -2.87 3.97
CA GLY A 37 -19.44 -2.36 3.34
C GLY A 37 -20.58 -3.38 3.42
N GLN A 38 -20.27 -4.66 3.25
CA GLN A 38 -21.23 -5.75 3.38
C GLN A 38 -21.80 -5.81 4.80
N SER A 39 -20.98 -5.71 5.85
CA SER A 39 -21.48 -5.72 7.24
C SER A 39 -22.39 -4.52 7.57
N LYS A 40 -22.25 -3.39 6.86
CA LYS A 40 -23.21 -2.28 6.95
C LYS A 40 -24.55 -2.64 6.30
N THR A 41 -24.52 -3.31 5.15
CA THR A 41 -25.71 -3.59 4.34
C THR A 41 -26.51 -4.78 4.88
N ASP A 42 -25.81 -5.87 5.20
CA ASP A 42 -26.41 -7.15 5.58
C ASP A 42 -26.73 -7.18 7.09
N ASP A 43 -25.84 -6.62 7.92
CA ASP A 43 -25.93 -6.70 9.39
C ASP A 43 -26.30 -5.37 10.06
N ASN A 44 -26.52 -4.29 9.29
CA ASN A 44 -26.76 -2.93 9.81
C ASN A 44 -25.67 -2.43 10.78
N THR A 45 -24.42 -2.83 10.55
CA THR A 45 -23.29 -2.44 11.41
C THR A 45 -23.14 -0.91 11.46
N PRO A 46 -22.99 -0.28 12.65
CA PRO A 46 -22.80 1.17 12.74
C PRO A 46 -21.60 1.67 11.95
N SER A 47 -21.72 2.78 11.23
CA SER A 47 -20.64 3.30 10.39
C SER A 47 -19.39 3.68 11.20
N THR A 48 -19.55 4.07 12.47
CA THR A 48 -18.43 4.30 13.39
C THR A 48 -17.65 3.02 13.71
N THR A 49 -18.31 1.86 13.72
CA THR A 49 -17.66 0.55 13.86
C THR A 49 -16.84 0.22 12.61
N LEU A 50 -17.38 0.49 11.41
CA LEU A 50 -16.63 0.35 10.15
C LEU A 50 -15.36 1.21 10.17
N ALA A 51 -15.47 2.48 10.58
CA ALA A 51 -14.31 3.38 10.70
C ALA A 51 -13.26 2.84 11.69
N LYS A 52 -13.70 2.28 12.83
CA LYS A 52 -12.81 1.65 13.82
C LYS A 52 -12.10 0.42 13.23
N GLN A 53 -12.83 -0.49 12.59
CA GLN A 53 -12.26 -1.68 11.95
C GLN A 53 -11.26 -1.31 10.85
N TRP A 54 -11.62 -0.35 9.99
CA TRP A 54 -10.71 0.22 9.00
C TRP A 54 -9.45 0.79 9.66
N SER A 55 -9.58 1.50 10.79
CA SER A 55 -8.41 2.09 11.47
C SER A 55 -7.44 1.05 12.02
N TYR A 56 -7.94 -0.11 12.46
CA TYR A 56 -7.09 -1.22 12.89
C TYR A 56 -6.33 -1.81 11.70
N ILE A 57 -7.01 -2.01 10.57
CA ILE A 57 -6.40 -2.47 9.32
C ILE A 57 -5.32 -1.47 8.86
N TYR A 58 -5.67 -0.18 8.79
CA TYR A 58 -4.76 0.88 8.37
C TYR A 58 -3.52 0.97 9.28
N ASN A 59 -3.70 0.93 10.60
CA ASN A 59 -2.57 1.02 11.53
C ASN A 59 -1.65 -0.19 11.44
N ARG A 60 -2.18 -1.42 11.26
CA ARG A 60 -1.35 -2.61 11.02
C ARG A 60 -0.55 -2.47 9.73
N GLY A 61 -1.20 -2.05 8.63
CA GLY A 61 -0.53 -1.82 7.35
C GLY A 61 0.52 -0.71 7.43
N LYS A 62 0.27 0.37 8.17
CA LYS A 62 1.22 1.47 8.40
C LYS A 62 2.49 1.02 9.14
N VAL A 63 2.40 0.01 10.02
CA VAL A 63 3.56 -0.55 10.72
C VAL A 63 4.29 -1.58 9.86
N GLN A 64 3.56 -2.43 9.13
CA GLN A 64 4.12 -3.55 8.36
C GLN A 64 4.72 -3.14 7.02
N ASN A 65 4.02 -2.29 6.25
CA ASN A 65 4.36 -2.04 4.85
C ASN A 65 5.64 -1.21 4.66
N PRO A 66 5.96 -0.17 5.46
CA PRO A 66 7.16 0.62 5.24
C PRO A 66 8.47 -0.18 5.39
N PRO A 67 8.66 -1.04 6.42
CA PRO A 67 9.83 -1.90 6.50
C PRO A 67 9.99 -2.83 5.29
N VAL A 68 8.89 -3.44 4.83
CA VAL A 68 8.92 -4.31 3.64
C VAL A 68 9.32 -3.52 2.40
N ALA A 69 8.71 -2.35 2.19
CA ALA A 69 9.06 -1.46 1.08
C ALA A 69 10.54 -1.05 1.11
N ALA A 70 11.08 -0.76 2.31
CA ALA A 70 12.49 -0.41 2.48
C ALA A 70 13.43 -1.57 2.15
N ILE A 71 13.15 -2.78 2.62
CA ILE A 71 13.95 -3.98 2.31
C ILE A 71 13.92 -4.30 0.81
N THR A 72 12.73 -4.25 0.22
CA THR A 72 12.53 -4.48 -1.22
C THR A 72 13.27 -3.44 -2.06
N ALA A 73 13.08 -2.15 -1.77
CA ALA A 73 13.76 -1.07 -2.50
C ALA A 73 15.28 -1.11 -2.28
N GLY A 74 15.73 -1.45 -1.07
CA GLY A 74 17.15 -1.64 -0.75
C GLY A 74 17.79 -2.74 -1.60
N SER A 75 17.07 -3.85 -1.81
CA SER A 75 17.52 -4.93 -2.68
C SER A 75 17.64 -4.50 -4.14
N PHE A 76 16.65 -3.74 -4.66
CA PHE A 76 16.74 -3.16 -5.99
C PHE A 76 17.86 -2.12 -6.12
N PHE A 77 18.06 -1.24 -5.14
CA PHE A 77 19.18 -0.31 -5.15
C PHE A 77 20.54 -1.00 -5.10
N TYR A 78 20.66 -2.09 -4.34
CA TYR A 78 21.88 -2.91 -4.33
C TYR A 78 22.16 -3.53 -5.71
N LEU A 79 21.12 -4.06 -6.38
CA LEU A 79 21.25 -4.56 -7.75
C LEU A 79 21.62 -3.47 -8.74
N ALA A 80 21.02 -2.28 -8.62
CA ALA A 80 21.35 -1.14 -9.46
C ALA A 80 22.82 -0.72 -9.30
N TRP A 81 23.30 -0.66 -8.06
CA TRP A 81 24.69 -0.34 -7.75
C TRP A 81 25.66 -1.40 -8.30
N SER A 82 25.36 -2.68 -8.07
CA SER A 82 26.24 -3.79 -8.45
C SER A 82 26.30 -4.01 -9.97
N THR A 83 25.18 -3.80 -10.68
CA THR A 83 25.16 -3.89 -12.15
C THR A 83 25.81 -2.67 -12.81
N ARG A 84 25.79 -1.51 -12.16
CA ARG A 84 26.49 -0.31 -12.65
C ARG A 84 28.01 -0.49 -12.68
N THR A 85 28.57 -1.19 -11.70
CA THR A 85 30.02 -1.41 -11.63
C THR A 85 30.50 -2.53 -12.54
N THR A 86 29.65 -3.54 -12.78
CA THR A 86 30.01 -4.74 -13.57
C THR A 86 29.63 -4.63 -15.04
N THR A 87 28.53 -3.96 -15.37
CA THR A 87 28.04 -3.79 -16.75
C THR A 87 27.56 -2.34 -17.00
N PRO A 88 28.48 -1.37 -17.05
CA PRO A 88 28.14 0.07 -17.03
C PRO A 88 27.30 0.54 -18.23
N GLN A 89 27.41 -0.12 -19.38
CA GLN A 89 26.66 0.20 -20.60
C GLN A 89 25.25 -0.43 -20.62
N SER A 90 24.88 -1.27 -19.64
CA SER A 90 23.56 -1.90 -19.59
C SER A 90 22.48 -0.94 -19.06
N GLN A 91 21.22 -1.19 -19.43
CA GLN A 91 20.06 -0.49 -18.87
C GLN A 91 19.67 -1.01 -17.47
N LEU A 92 20.32 -2.07 -16.98
CA LEU A 92 19.98 -2.73 -15.71
C LEU A 92 20.02 -1.78 -14.50
N PRO A 93 21.01 -0.88 -14.34
CA PRO A 93 21.02 0.05 -13.21
C PRO A 93 19.80 0.97 -13.19
N LEU A 94 19.36 1.42 -14.37
CA LEU A 94 18.18 2.26 -14.51
C LEU A 94 16.91 1.48 -14.18
N LEU A 95 16.76 0.25 -14.71
CA LEU A 95 15.60 -0.58 -14.43
C LEU A 95 15.46 -0.90 -12.94
N TYR A 96 16.54 -1.37 -12.29
CA TYR A 96 16.51 -1.64 -10.86
C TYR A 96 16.28 -0.36 -10.04
N GLY A 97 16.89 0.77 -10.43
CA GLY A 97 16.62 2.07 -9.79
C GLY A 97 15.17 2.52 -9.92
N SER A 98 14.56 2.37 -11.09
CA SER A 98 13.14 2.64 -11.33
C SER A 98 12.23 1.71 -10.55
N ALA A 99 12.57 0.42 -10.42
CA ALA A 99 11.82 -0.53 -9.61
C ALA A 99 11.82 -0.15 -8.11
N ALA A 100 12.98 0.28 -7.58
CA ALA A 100 13.10 0.79 -6.23
C ALA A 100 12.27 2.07 -6.02
N ALA A 101 12.38 3.03 -6.94
CA ALA A 101 11.64 4.28 -6.88
C ALA A 101 10.12 4.07 -6.95
N ALA A 102 9.65 3.19 -7.84
CA ALA A 102 8.25 2.82 -7.94
C ALA A 102 7.76 2.19 -6.63
N THR A 103 8.53 1.27 -6.04
CA THR A 103 8.18 0.63 -4.76
C THR A 103 8.06 1.64 -3.62
N LEU A 104 9.00 2.58 -3.50
CA LEU A 104 8.98 3.62 -2.47
C LEU A 104 7.92 4.69 -2.71
N GLY A 105 7.40 4.82 -3.94
CA GLY A 105 6.37 5.79 -4.32
C GLY A 105 5.08 5.69 -3.50
N ILE A 106 4.83 4.56 -2.83
CA ILE A 106 3.71 4.42 -1.89
C ILE A 106 3.74 5.46 -0.76
N VAL A 107 4.93 5.88 -0.32
CA VAL A 107 5.10 6.80 0.81
C VAL A 107 4.63 8.22 0.43
N PRO A 108 5.22 8.89 -0.59
CA PRO A 108 4.76 10.20 -1.00
C PRO A 108 3.30 10.18 -1.48
N PHE A 109 2.86 9.12 -2.16
CA PHE A 109 1.46 8.96 -2.53
C PHE A 109 0.52 8.99 -1.31
N THR A 110 0.88 8.26 -0.25
CA THR A 110 0.08 8.22 0.98
C THR A 110 0.03 9.59 1.67
N LEU A 111 1.18 10.26 1.79
CA LEU A 111 1.27 11.55 2.48
C LEU A 111 0.53 12.67 1.73
N LEU A 112 0.61 12.68 0.40
CA LEU A 112 0.04 13.75 -0.42
C LEU A 112 -1.44 13.54 -0.73
N LEU A 113 -1.85 12.31 -1.07
CA LEU A 113 -3.19 12.04 -1.59
C LEU A 113 -4.12 11.34 -0.61
N MET A 114 -3.59 10.56 0.34
CA MET A 114 -4.41 9.81 1.28
C MET A 114 -4.51 10.45 2.67
N ALA A 115 -3.59 11.34 3.05
CA ALA A 115 -3.51 11.88 4.40
C ALA A 115 -4.83 12.52 4.87
N SER A 116 -5.47 13.34 4.02
CA SER A 116 -6.75 13.99 4.36
C SER A 116 -7.85 12.97 4.66
N THR A 117 -8.03 11.98 3.77
CA THR A 117 -9.01 10.90 3.95
C THR A 117 -8.72 10.08 5.20
N ASN A 118 -7.46 9.72 5.43
CA ASN A 118 -7.02 8.96 6.60
C ASN A 118 -7.33 9.73 7.90
N SER A 119 -6.99 11.03 7.95
CA SER A 119 -7.23 11.86 9.12
C SER A 119 -8.72 12.02 9.43
N LYS A 120 -9.57 12.19 8.41
CA LYS A 120 -11.03 12.28 8.60
C LYS A 120 -11.61 10.98 9.14
N LEU A 121 -11.24 9.82 8.55
CA LEU A 121 -11.69 8.51 9.05
C LEU A 121 -11.24 8.27 10.50
N ILE A 122 -10.02 8.62 10.85
CA ILE A 122 -9.50 8.53 12.24
C ILE A 122 -10.32 9.41 13.19
N ARG A 123 -10.76 10.61 12.79
CA ARG A 123 -11.63 11.45 13.65
C ARG A 123 -12.95 10.76 13.96
N HIS A 124 -13.53 10.03 13.00
CA HIS A 124 -14.77 9.28 13.23
C HIS A 124 -14.59 8.05 14.13
N THR A 125 -13.37 7.57 14.39
CA THR A 125 -13.16 6.45 15.33
C THR A 125 -13.31 6.87 16.79
N ALA A 126 -12.97 8.12 17.10
CA ALA A 126 -13.07 8.70 18.44
C ALA A 126 -14.48 9.22 18.76
N ALA A 127 -15.29 9.51 17.73
CA ALA A 127 -16.65 10.01 17.86
C ALA A 127 -17.64 8.90 18.27
N SER A 128 -17.54 8.43 19.53
CA SER A 128 -18.41 7.39 20.11
C SER A 128 -19.83 7.85 20.44
N SER A 129 -20.18 9.12 20.28
CA SER A 129 -21.56 9.59 20.48
C SER A 129 -22.41 9.25 19.25
N LYS A 130 -23.45 8.44 19.46
CA LYS A 130 -24.63 8.43 18.59
C LYS A 130 -25.16 9.86 18.60
N GLU A 131 -25.29 10.47 17.43
CA GLU A 131 -25.88 11.81 17.35
C GLU A 131 -27.36 11.69 17.77
N LEU A 132 -27.80 12.54 18.69
CA LEU A 132 -29.19 12.56 19.14
C LEU A 132 -30.13 13.04 18.03
N ASN A 133 -29.60 13.85 17.11
CA ASN A 133 -30.32 14.31 15.94
C ASN A 133 -30.19 13.26 14.81
N PRO A 134 -31.31 12.70 14.29
CA PRO A 134 -31.28 11.71 13.22
C PRO A 134 -30.60 12.20 11.93
N GLY A 135 -30.79 13.46 11.55
CA GLY A 135 -30.16 14.05 10.36
C GLY A 135 -28.65 14.21 10.52
N ALA A 136 -28.18 14.57 11.71
CA ALA A 136 -26.75 14.62 12.01
C ALA A 136 -26.12 13.22 12.00
N GLN A 137 -26.83 12.21 12.52
CA GLN A 137 -26.37 10.81 12.46
C GLN A 137 -26.29 10.32 11.01
N GLN A 138 -27.29 10.61 10.20
CA GLN A 138 -27.31 10.23 8.78
C GLN A 138 -26.15 10.87 8.02
N SER A 139 -25.93 12.18 8.19
CA SER A 139 -24.82 12.89 7.52
C SER A 139 -23.45 12.32 7.91
N LYS A 140 -23.26 11.97 9.20
CA LYS A 140 -22.05 11.32 9.71
C LYS A 140 -21.86 9.93 9.09
N ASP A 141 -22.92 9.14 8.98
CA ASP A 141 -22.88 7.81 8.38
C ASP A 141 -22.51 7.89 6.89
N GLU A 142 -23.13 8.80 6.13
CA GLU A 142 -22.85 9.06 4.72
C GLU A 142 -21.40 9.54 4.50
N GLU A 143 -20.90 10.43 5.37
CA GLU A 143 -19.52 10.89 5.31
C GLU A 143 -18.53 9.74 5.49
N ILE A 144 -18.73 8.87 6.48
CA ILE A 144 -17.85 7.72 6.74
C ILE A 144 -17.83 6.80 5.52
N LEU A 145 -19.00 6.45 4.97
CA LEU A 145 -19.09 5.55 3.81
C LEU A 145 -18.41 6.15 2.58
N ARG A 146 -18.60 7.45 2.32
CA ARG A 146 -17.93 8.16 1.23
C ARG A 146 -16.41 8.18 1.41
N LEU A 147 -15.93 8.42 2.63
CA LEU A 147 -14.49 8.41 2.93
C LEU A 147 -13.89 7.01 2.78
N LEU A 148 -14.60 5.96 3.19
CA LEU A 148 -14.18 4.57 2.97
C LEU A 148 -14.08 4.26 1.48
N GLY A 149 -15.07 4.60 0.67
CA GLY A 149 -15.01 4.40 -0.79
C GLY A 149 -13.88 5.19 -1.47
N THR A 150 -13.64 6.42 -1.02
CA THR A 150 -12.50 7.23 -1.47
C THR A 150 -11.18 6.57 -1.10
N TRP A 151 -11.06 6.10 0.13
CA TRP A 151 -9.88 5.39 0.61
C TRP A 151 -9.64 4.10 -0.17
N THR A 152 -10.68 3.30 -0.44
CA THR A 152 -10.61 2.06 -1.23
C THR A 152 -10.00 2.32 -2.60
N THR A 153 -10.46 3.36 -3.29
CA THR A 153 -9.96 3.73 -4.62
C THR A 153 -8.49 4.17 -4.55
N LEU A 154 -8.17 5.10 -3.65
CA LEU A 154 -6.79 5.59 -3.49
C LEU A 154 -5.83 4.47 -3.08
N ASN A 155 -6.25 3.58 -2.20
CA ASN A 155 -5.44 2.46 -1.75
C ASN A 155 -5.21 1.42 -2.87
N ALA A 156 -6.17 1.22 -3.77
CA ALA A 156 -5.98 0.38 -4.94
C ALA A 156 -4.92 0.96 -5.87
N VAL A 157 -4.99 2.27 -6.15
CA VAL A 157 -3.96 2.99 -6.91
C VAL A 157 -2.59 2.91 -6.23
N ARG A 158 -2.54 3.05 -4.90
CA ARG A 158 -1.30 2.88 -4.11
C ARG A 158 -0.67 1.50 -4.32
N GLY A 159 -1.48 0.44 -4.46
CA GLY A 159 -1.01 -0.92 -4.73
C GLY A 159 -0.31 -1.07 -6.10
N LEU A 160 -0.62 -0.22 -7.07
CA LEU A 160 0.00 -0.26 -8.40
C LEU A 160 1.48 0.13 -8.39
N PHE A 161 1.91 0.96 -7.43
CA PHE A 161 3.30 1.40 -7.30
C PHE A 161 4.29 0.23 -7.13
N PRO A 162 4.14 -0.63 -6.10
CA PRO A 162 4.98 -1.82 -5.96
C PRO A 162 4.69 -2.87 -7.05
N LEU A 163 3.50 -2.89 -7.67
CA LEU A 163 3.26 -3.74 -8.85
C LEU A 163 4.16 -3.36 -10.02
N VAL A 164 4.23 -2.06 -10.35
CA VAL A 164 5.14 -1.53 -11.36
C VAL A 164 6.59 -1.85 -10.99
N GLY A 165 6.96 -1.71 -9.72
CA GLY A 165 8.27 -2.13 -9.22
C GLY A 165 8.58 -3.61 -9.48
N ALA A 166 7.63 -4.50 -9.19
CA ALA A 166 7.77 -5.93 -9.43
C ALA A 166 7.92 -6.26 -10.92
N VAL A 167 7.11 -5.63 -11.78
CA VAL A 167 7.17 -5.83 -13.25
C VAL A 167 8.51 -5.35 -13.81
N ILE A 168 8.96 -4.14 -13.46
CA ILE A 168 10.25 -3.62 -13.91
C ILE A 168 11.40 -4.51 -13.42
N GLY A 169 11.34 -4.94 -12.15
CA GLY A 169 12.33 -5.85 -11.57
C GLY A 169 12.38 -7.21 -12.29
N LEU A 170 11.23 -7.77 -12.65
CA LEU A 170 11.15 -9.01 -13.44
C LEU A 170 11.73 -8.83 -14.84
N VAL A 171 11.40 -7.73 -15.53
CA VAL A 171 11.97 -7.41 -16.85
C VAL A 171 13.50 -7.32 -16.77
N ALA A 172 14.05 -6.70 -15.72
CA ALA A 172 15.49 -6.59 -15.51
C ALA A 172 16.19 -7.91 -15.14
N ILE A 173 15.45 -8.93 -14.69
CA ILE A 173 15.98 -10.26 -14.40
C ILE A 173 15.96 -11.16 -15.64
N LEU A 174 14.95 -10.98 -16.50
CA LEU A 174 14.70 -11.84 -17.65
C LEU A 174 15.33 -11.35 -18.96
N GLY A 175 15.63 -10.05 -19.06
CA GLY A 175 16.33 -9.44 -20.20
C GLY A 175 17.84 -9.35 -19.96
#